data_AF-A0A392SRR2-F1
#
_entry.id   AF-A0A392SRR2-F1
#
_cell.length_a   1.000
_cell.length_b   1.000
_cell.length_c   1.000
_cell.angle_alpha   90.00
_cell.angle_beta   90.00
_cell.angle_gamma   90.00
#
_symmetry.space_group_name_H-M   'P 1'
#
loop_
_entity.id
_entity.type
_entity.pdbx_description
1 polymer ?
#
loop_
_entity_poly.entity_id
_entity_poly.type
_entity_poly.pdbx_seq_one_letter_code
_entity_poly.pdbx_strand_id
1 'polypeptide(L)'
;MFVDSVRGFKERYYVVRPRTQSARDSLYETVIVTEEDGSARLDATGRPGTRRVARFPLSWSEDHFATSTDSYLTRDEALSDGERVGLAKLQSYVEKFKP
;
A
#
# COMPACT_ATOMS: atom_id res chain seq x y z
N MET A 1 1.91 3.64 17.65
CA MET A 1 2.96 3.49 16.62
C MET A 1 2.34 2.98 15.33
N PHE A 2 1.66 1.83 15.34
CA PHE A 2 1.04 1.22 14.18
C PHE A 2 -0.25 0.49 14.58
N VAL A 3 -1.26 0.41 13.73
CA VAL A 3 -2.47 -0.40 13.96
C VAL A 3 -2.65 -1.36 12.80
N ASP A 4 -2.77 -2.65 13.13
CA ASP A 4 -3.09 -3.69 12.17
C ASP A 4 -4.43 -3.37 11.50
N SER A 5 -4.39 -3.23 10.20
CA SER A 5 -5.51 -2.85 9.36
C SER A 5 -6.09 -4.13 8.77
N VAL A 6 -7.37 -4.29 9.05
CA VAL A 6 -8.26 -5.36 8.59
C VAL A 6 -8.02 -6.70 9.27
N ARG A 7 -8.61 -6.87 10.47
CA ARG A 7 -8.91 -8.20 11.01
C ARG A 7 -9.77 -8.94 9.98
N GLY A 8 -9.22 -10.01 9.41
CA GLY A 8 -9.88 -10.87 8.42
C GLY A 8 -9.17 -10.97 7.06
N PHE A 9 -8.18 -10.11 6.77
CA PHE A 9 -7.54 -10.10 5.44
C PHE A 9 -6.41 -11.12 5.24
N LYS A 10 -5.73 -11.68 6.28
CA LYS A 10 -4.69 -12.73 6.07
C LYS A 10 -4.04 -13.33 7.33
N GLU A 11 -3.57 -14.57 7.17
CA GLU A 11 -2.58 -15.26 8.04
C GLU A 11 -1.10 -14.91 7.71
N ARG A 12 -0.81 -14.22 6.60
CA ARG A 12 0.59 -14.01 6.11
C ARG A 12 1.00 -12.57 5.75
N TYR A 13 0.07 -11.65 5.49
CA TYR A 13 0.40 -10.25 5.14
C TYR A 13 -0.55 -9.28 5.84
N TYR A 14 0.03 -8.35 6.61
CA TYR A 14 -0.71 -7.38 7.41
C TYR A 14 -0.59 -6.00 6.77
N VAL A 15 -1.70 -5.29 6.69
CA VAL A 15 -1.70 -3.87 6.34
C VAL A 15 -1.48 -3.11 7.64
N VAL A 16 -0.52 -2.21 7.71
CA VAL A 16 -0.22 -1.52 8.96
C VAL A 16 -0.43 -0.03 8.79
N ARG A 17 -1.41 0.53 9.52
CA ARG A 17 -1.67 1.98 9.50
C ARG A 17 -0.74 2.71 10.46
N PRO A 18 0.13 3.63 10.01
CA PRO A 18 0.90 4.48 10.91
C PRO A 18 -0.02 5.47 11.64
N ARG A 19 0.06 5.52 12.97
CA ARG A 19 -0.78 6.41 13.80
C ARG A 19 -0.08 7.70 14.21
N THR A 20 1.24 7.69 14.28
CA THR A 20 2.05 8.82 14.73
C THR A 20 2.83 9.40 13.56
N GLN A 21 3.19 10.69 13.64
CA GLN A 21 4.02 11.34 12.62
C GLN A 21 5.34 10.58 12.41
N SER A 22 6.02 10.21 13.50
CA SER A 22 7.24 9.39 13.44
C SER A 22 7.05 8.05 12.70
N ALA A 23 5.91 7.39 12.86
CA ALA A 23 5.61 6.15 12.12
C ALA A 23 5.35 6.42 10.64
N ARG A 24 4.71 7.54 10.30
CA ARG A 24 4.54 7.98 8.90
C ARG A 24 5.88 8.32 8.28
N ASP A 25 6.74 9.03 9.00
CA ASP A 25 8.06 9.43 8.53
C ASP A 25 8.97 8.20 8.29
N SER A 26 8.83 7.16 9.12
CA SER A 26 9.59 5.91 8.95
C SER A 26 9.29 5.15 7.65
N LEU A 27 8.15 5.41 6.99
CA LEU A 27 7.82 4.78 5.70
C LEU A 27 8.64 5.37 4.53
N TYR A 28 9.31 6.49 4.77
CA TYR A 28 10.04 7.23 3.78
C TYR A 28 11.51 7.34 4.15
N GLU A 29 12.30 7.67 3.14
CA GLU A 29 13.67 8.08 3.30
C GLU A 29 13.93 9.35 2.49
N THR A 30 14.98 10.06 2.88
CA THR A 30 15.40 11.28 2.21
C THR A 30 16.52 10.93 1.27
N VAL A 31 16.34 11.20 -0.02
CA VAL A 31 17.35 10.99 -1.06
C VAL A 31 17.80 12.34 -1.63
N ILE A 32 19.06 12.39 -2.06
CA ILE A 32 19.61 13.54 -2.75
C ILE A 32 18.99 13.60 -4.15
N VAL A 33 18.59 14.79 -4.56
CA VAL A 33 18.15 15.05 -5.94
C VAL A 33 19.39 15.16 -6.80
N THR A 34 19.52 14.25 -7.76
CA THR A 34 20.61 14.24 -8.75
C THR A 34 20.14 14.74 -10.11
N GLU A 35 21.03 15.44 -10.82
CA GLU A 35 20.87 15.81 -12.22
C GLU A 35 21.15 14.59 -13.14
N GLU A 36 20.95 14.74 -14.45
CA GLU A 36 21.16 13.65 -15.43
C GLU A 36 22.60 13.11 -15.45
N ASP A 37 23.58 13.95 -15.11
CA ASP A 37 25.00 13.58 -14.99
C ASP A 37 25.37 12.91 -13.66
N GLY A 38 24.39 12.73 -12.76
CA GLY A 38 24.57 12.15 -11.43
C GLY A 38 25.12 13.12 -10.38
N SER A 39 25.32 14.40 -10.71
CA SER A 39 25.72 15.43 -9.75
C SER A 39 24.55 15.84 -8.86
N ALA A 40 24.83 16.22 -7.61
CA ALA A 40 23.79 16.66 -6.69
C ALA A 40 23.27 18.04 -7.07
N ARG A 41 21.96 18.16 -7.30
CA ARG A 41 21.31 19.45 -7.51
C ARG A 41 21.36 20.25 -6.22
N LEU A 42 21.94 21.44 -6.26
CA LEU A 42 22.05 22.31 -5.09
C LEU A 42 20.76 23.12 -4.88
N ASP A 43 20.42 23.37 -3.62
CA ASP A 43 19.36 24.28 -3.21
C ASP A 43 19.84 25.74 -3.18
N ALA A 44 18.95 26.67 -2.82
CA ALA A 44 19.25 28.10 -2.75
C ALA A 44 20.37 28.47 -1.75
N THR A 45 20.72 27.56 -0.84
CA THR A 45 21.81 27.72 0.14
C THR A 45 23.11 27.04 -0.29
N GLY A 46 23.15 26.46 -1.49
CA GLY A 46 24.31 25.73 -2.01
C GLY A 46 24.49 24.33 -1.40
N ARG A 47 23.46 23.78 -0.73
CA ARG A 47 23.49 22.41 -0.18
C ARG A 47 22.80 21.44 -1.12
N PRO A 48 23.12 20.14 -1.10
CA PRO A 48 22.38 19.15 -1.88
C PRO A 48 20.89 19.21 -1.55
N GLY A 49 20.08 19.46 -2.58
CA GLY A 49 18.63 19.39 -2.49
C GLY A 49 18.21 17.96 -2.20
N THR A 50 17.21 17.81 -1.33
CA THR A 50 16.71 16.49 -0.93
C THR A 50 15.24 16.35 -1.24
N ARG A 51 14.81 15.13 -1.56
CA ARG A 51 13.39 14.77 -1.65
C ARG A 51 13.09 13.53 -0.84
N ARG A 52 11.82 13.41 -0.43
CA ARG A 52 11.32 12.27 0.32
C ARG A 52 10.79 11.21 -0.65
N VAL A 53 11.26 9.97 -0.52
CA VAL A 53 10.83 8.82 -1.33
C VAL A 53 10.36 7.69 -0.41
N ALA A 54 9.39 6.91 -0.87
CA ALA A 54 8.91 5.77 -0.10
C ALA A 54 9.97 4.65 -0.10
N ARG A 55 10.23 4.05 1.07
CA ARG A 55 11.24 2.97 1.22
C ARG A 55 10.83 1.67 0.54
N PHE A 56 9.55 1.53 0.24
CA PHE A 56 8.95 0.41 -0.45
C PHE A 56 7.87 0.96 -1.38
N PRO A 57 7.42 0.19 -2.39
CA PRO A 57 6.28 0.57 -3.23
C PRO A 57 5.03 0.81 -2.38
N LEU A 58 4.83 2.05 -1.95
CA LEU A 58 3.71 2.44 -1.12
C LEU A 58 2.54 2.76 -2.04
N SER A 59 1.75 1.73 -2.37
CA SER A 59 0.56 1.90 -3.23
C SER A 59 -0.61 2.56 -2.51
N TRP A 60 -0.50 2.84 -1.20
CA TRP A 60 -1.60 3.34 -0.38
C TRP A 60 -1.33 4.74 0.17
N SER A 61 -2.25 5.67 -0.12
CA SER A 61 -2.28 7.00 0.48
C SER A 61 -2.96 6.98 1.85
N GLU A 62 -2.95 8.11 2.56
CA GLU A 62 -3.71 8.24 3.81
C GLU A 62 -5.21 7.99 3.62
N ASP A 63 -5.75 8.34 2.44
CA ASP A 63 -7.17 8.15 2.09
C ASP A 63 -7.58 6.67 2.08
N HIS A 64 -6.64 5.78 1.73
CA HIS A 64 -6.87 4.34 1.80
C HIS A 64 -7.25 3.89 3.21
N PHE A 65 -6.67 4.53 4.24
CA PHE A 65 -6.98 4.22 5.63
C PHE A 65 -8.18 5.00 6.20
N ALA A 66 -8.67 6.00 5.48
CA ALA A 66 -9.91 6.70 5.83
C ALA A 66 -11.15 5.91 5.36
N THR A 67 -10.97 5.02 4.38
CA THR A 67 -12.05 4.24 3.81
C THR A 67 -12.34 3.00 4.69
N SER A 68 -13.62 2.74 4.97
CA SER A 68 -14.04 1.55 5.73
C SER A 68 -13.60 0.28 5.00
N THR A 69 -13.26 -0.77 5.74
CA THR A 69 -12.93 -2.08 5.14
C THR A 69 -14.05 -2.61 4.25
N ASP A 70 -15.30 -2.27 4.58
CA ASP A 70 -16.48 -2.64 3.81
C ASP A 70 -16.47 -2.10 2.38
N SER A 71 -15.75 -1.01 2.09
CA SER A 71 -15.64 -0.48 0.72
C SER A 71 -14.83 -1.38 -0.22
N TYR A 72 -14.01 -2.25 0.35
CA TYR A 72 -13.17 -3.19 -0.39
C TYR A 72 -13.78 -4.59 -0.46
N LEU A 73 -14.96 -4.78 0.13
CA LEU A 73 -15.68 -6.04 0.14
C LEU A 73 -16.88 -5.94 -0.81
N THR A 74 -16.88 -6.80 -1.82
CA THR A 74 -18.10 -7.06 -2.58
C THR A 74 -18.86 -8.16 -1.85
N ARG A 75 -20.08 -7.87 -1.39
CA ARG A 75 -20.93 -8.89 -0.78
C ARG A 75 -21.44 -9.85 -1.84
N ASP A 76 -21.61 -11.12 -1.49
CA ASP A 76 -22.11 -12.12 -2.42
C ASP A 76 -23.46 -11.70 -3.01
N GLU A 77 -24.34 -11.05 -2.25
CA GLU A 77 -25.65 -10.58 -2.74
C GLU A 77 -25.53 -9.49 -3.82
N ALA A 78 -24.42 -8.76 -3.85
CA ALA A 78 -24.16 -7.70 -4.83
C ALA A 78 -23.62 -8.24 -6.17
N LEU A 79 -23.26 -9.52 -6.24
CA LEU A 79 -22.76 -10.14 -7.46
C LEU A 79 -23.90 -10.44 -8.43
N SER A 80 -23.71 -10.04 -9.69
CA SER A 80 -24.52 -10.54 -10.82
C SER A 80 -24.30 -12.03 -11.05
N ASP A 81 -25.21 -12.68 -11.77
CA ASP A 81 -25.09 -14.11 -12.09
C ASP A 81 -23.78 -14.44 -12.82
N GLY A 82 -23.34 -13.56 -13.73
CA GLY A 82 -22.07 -13.71 -14.43
C GLY A 82 -20.86 -13.62 -13.50
N GLU A 83 -20.88 -12.69 -12.54
CA GLU A 83 -19.82 -12.53 -11.55
C GLU A 83 -19.77 -13.71 -10.58
N ARG A 84 -20.92 -14.28 -10.20
CA ARG A 84 -20.97 -15.52 -9.38
C ARG A 84 -20.31 -16.69 -10.08
N VAL A 85 -20.58 -16.87 -11.38
CA VAL A 85 -19.92 -17.90 -12.19
C VAL A 85 -18.41 -17.64 -12.28
N GLY A 86 -18.00 -16.39 -12.42
CA GLY A 86 -16.59 -15.98 -12.38
C GLY A 86 -15.91 -16.30 -11.05
N LEU A 87 -16.56 -15.97 -9.94
CA LEU A 87 -16.09 -16.26 -8.59
C LEU A 87 -15.91 -17.77 -8.36
N ALA A 88 -16.88 -18.59 -8.77
CA ALA A 88 -16.80 -20.04 -8.65
C ALA A 88 -15.59 -20.62 -9.41
N LYS A 89 -15.31 -20.11 -10.62
CA LYS A 89 -14.13 -20.52 -11.40
C LYS A 89 -12.82 -20.19 -10.68
N LEU A 90 -12.74 -19.01 -10.06
CA LEU A 90 -11.56 -18.59 -9.28
C LEU A 90 -11.36 -19.47 -8.04
N GLN A 91 -12.43 -19.76 -7.31
CA GLN A 91 -12.39 -20.63 -6.13
C GLN A 91 -11.86 -22.02 -6.50
N SER A 92 -12.44 -22.67 -7.53
CA SER A 92 -11.97 -23.98 -8.01
C SER A 92 -10.54 -23.96 -8.56
N TYR A 93 -10.04 -22.81 -9.03
CA TYR A 93 -8.65 -22.67 -9.44
C TYR A 93 -7.71 -22.64 -8.23
N VAL A 94 -8.04 -21.83 -7.21
CA VAL A 94 -7.23 -21.69 -5.98
C VAL A 94 -7.17 -22.99 -5.19
N GLU A 95 -8.26 -23.77 -5.13
CA GLU A 95 -8.29 -25.09 -4.48
C GLU A 95 -7.27 -26.09 -5.03
N LYS A 96 -6.78 -25.89 -6.26
CA LYS A 96 -5.77 -26.76 -6.88
C LYS A 96 -4.35 -26.46 -6.39
N PHE A 97 -4.14 -25.34 -5.70
CA PHE A 97 -2.83 -25.00 -5.17
C PHE A 97 -2.47 -25.92 -4.00
N LYS A 98 -1.24 -26.44 -4.01
CA LYS A 98 -0.70 -27.19 -2.88
C LYS A 98 -0.10 -26.21 -1.86
N PRO A 99 -0.14 -26.53 -0.55
CA PRO A 99 0.38 -25.67 0.51
C PRO A 99 1.85 -25.26 0.34
#